data_AF-A0A258JDM9-F1
#
_entry.id   AF-A0A258JDM9-F1
#
_cell.length_a   1.000
_cell.length_b   1.000
_cell.length_c   1.000
_cell.angle_alpha   90.00
_cell.angle_beta   90.00
_cell.angle_gamma   90.00
#
_symmetry.space_group_name_H-M   'P 1'
#
loop_
_entity.id
_entity.type
_entity.pdbx_description
1 polymer ?
#
loop_
_entity_poly.entity_id
_entity_poly.type
_entity_poly.pdbx_seq_one_letter_code
_entity_poly.pdbx_strand_id
1 'polypeptide(L)'
;MKIISINKRQNLPKYKQIILSIEISIAEKRLKRGDKLPSVNKVSLEFGISRDTVLLAYDELKKRGIIYALLGKGYYVKSEDFSFEQRIFLLFDELNAFKEDLYNSFMETINRNAQIDIFFHYFNPEVFKKLIHDNNGNYSKYI
;
A
#
# COMPACT_ATOMS: atom_id res chain seq x y z
N MET A 1 -9.93 -0.25 -15.63
CA MET A 1 -9.62 -0.21 -14.18
C MET A 1 -8.18 0.28 -14.00
N LYS A 2 -7.92 1.22 -13.08
CA LYS A 2 -6.59 1.81 -12.89
C LYS A 2 -5.75 0.91 -11.97
N ILE A 3 -4.63 0.37 -12.48
CA ILE A 3 -3.71 -0.49 -11.73
C ILE A 3 -2.85 0.34 -10.76
N ILE A 4 -2.52 1.57 -11.15
CA ILE A 4 -1.69 2.49 -10.37
C ILE A 4 -2.53 3.68 -9.93
N SER A 5 -2.41 4.08 -8.66
CA SER A 5 -3.04 5.27 -8.10
C SER A 5 -1.99 6.12 -7.39
N ILE A 6 -2.02 7.43 -7.63
CA ILE A 6 -1.05 8.38 -7.08
C ILE A 6 -1.78 9.58 -6.49
N ASN A 7 -1.57 9.83 -5.21
CA ASN A 7 -2.08 11.00 -4.50
C ASN A 7 -0.97 12.03 -4.27
N LYS A 8 -1.05 13.19 -4.95
CA LYS A 8 -0.10 14.32 -4.83
C LYS A 8 -0.11 15.04 -3.48
N ARG A 9 -1.17 14.89 -2.69
CA ARG A 9 -1.32 15.54 -1.37
C ARG A 9 -0.89 14.65 -0.21
N GLN A 10 -0.55 13.39 -0.47
CA GLN A 10 -0.14 12.43 0.55
C GLN A 10 1.38 12.51 0.76
N ASN A 11 1.84 12.48 2.02
CA ASN A 11 3.28 12.54 2.38
C ASN A 11 4.07 11.27 2.00
N LEU A 12 3.40 10.22 1.49
CA LEU A 12 4.06 9.01 1.01
C LEU A 12 4.86 9.29 -0.28
N PRO A 13 6.17 8.96 -0.34
CA PRO A 13 6.94 9.07 -1.58
C PRO A 13 6.29 8.40 -2.79
N LYS A 14 6.44 9.01 -3.97
CA LYS A 14 5.77 8.56 -5.21
C LYS A 14 6.09 7.13 -5.61
N TYR A 15 7.35 6.72 -5.51
CA TYR A 15 7.73 5.35 -5.82
C TYR A 15 7.03 4.34 -4.89
N LYS A 16 6.91 4.65 -3.58
CA LYS A 16 6.17 3.81 -2.61
C LYS A 16 4.68 3.73 -2.95
N GLN A 17 4.06 4.82 -3.39
CA GLN A 17 2.66 4.79 -3.85
C GLN A 17 2.47 3.87 -5.07
N ILE A 18 3.43 3.83 -6.00
CA ILE A 18 3.41 2.93 -7.16
C ILE A 18 3.52 1.46 -6.70
N ILE A 19 4.48 1.16 -5.82
CA ILE A 19 4.68 -0.18 -5.25
C ILE A 19 3.38 -0.65 -4.60
N LEU A 20 2.84 0.14 -3.68
CA LEU A 20 1.62 -0.19 -2.94
C LEU A 20 0.44 -0.45 -3.89
N SER A 21 0.28 0.39 -4.92
CA SER A 21 -0.82 0.22 -5.89
C SER A 21 -0.74 -1.10 -6.66
N ILE A 22 0.47 -1.51 -7.05
CA ILE A 22 0.70 -2.76 -7.76
C ILE A 22 0.47 -3.94 -6.83
N GLU A 23 1.05 -3.89 -5.63
CA GLU A 23 0.91 -4.93 -4.62
C GLU A 23 -0.58 -5.12 -4.27
N ILE A 24 -1.34 -4.05 -4.00
CA ILE A 24 -2.79 -4.10 -3.75
C ILE A 24 -3.53 -4.71 -4.95
N SER A 25 -3.18 -4.31 -6.17
CA SER A 25 -3.82 -4.84 -7.37
C SER A 25 -3.59 -6.36 -7.54
N ILE A 26 -2.42 -6.88 -7.14
CA ILE A 26 -2.16 -8.32 -7.13
C ILE A 26 -2.97 -9.01 -6.01
N ALA A 27 -2.96 -8.44 -4.80
CA ALA A 27 -3.71 -8.98 -3.66
C ALA A 27 -5.23 -9.06 -3.91
N GLU A 28 -5.78 -8.07 -4.62
CA GLU A 28 -7.19 -8.04 -5.05
C GLU A 28 -7.46 -8.89 -6.30
N LYS A 29 -6.49 -9.68 -6.78
CA LYS A 29 -6.55 -10.52 -7.99
C LYS A 29 -6.89 -9.76 -9.27
N ARG A 30 -6.69 -8.44 -9.28
CA ARG A 30 -6.80 -7.58 -10.48
C ARG A 30 -5.58 -7.69 -11.39
N LEU A 31 -4.43 -8.04 -10.81
CA LEU A 31 -3.24 -8.48 -11.50
C LEU A 31 -2.94 -9.92 -11.09
N LYS A 32 -2.61 -10.75 -12.08
CA LYS A 32 -2.24 -12.15 -11.90
C LYS A 32 -0.82 -12.41 -12.38
N ARG A 33 -0.25 -13.53 -11.96
CA ARG A 33 1.05 -13.99 -12.41
C ARG A 33 1.10 -14.05 -13.94
N GLY A 34 2.14 -13.47 -14.51
CA GLY A 34 2.31 -13.34 -15.95
C GLY A 34 1.68 -12.09 -16.56
N ASP A 35 0.86 -11.33 -15.83
CA ASP A 35 0.29 -10.09 -16.34
C ASP A 35 1.37 -9.04 -16.55
N LYS A 36 1.21 -8.27 -17.64
CA LYS A 36 2.11 -7.19 -18.02
C LYS A 36 1.78 -5.92 -17.24
N LEU A 37 2.79 -5.32 -16.61
CA LEU A 37 2.66 -4.02 -15.98
C LEU A 37 2.69 -2.88 -17.02
N PRO A 38 2.10 -1.71 -16.71
CA PRO A 38 2.28 -0.51 -17.49
C PRO A 38 3.77 -0.21 -17.76
N SER A 39 4.09 0.34 -18.92
CA SER A 39 5.48 0.74 -19.18
C SER A 39 5.87 1.95 -18.33
N VAL A 40 7.16 2.07 -18.04
CA VAL A 40 7.73 3.24 -17.32
C VAL A 40 7.27 4.55 -17.95
N ASN A 41 7.29 4.63 -19.28
CA ASN A 41 6.85 5.82 -20.02
C ASN A 41 5.36 6.10 -19.82
N LYS A 42 4.52 5.06 -19.86
CA LYS A 42 3.08 5.19 -19.66
C LYS A 42 2.77 5.74 -18.28
N VAL A 43 3.38 5.18 -17.23
CA VAL A 43 3.19 5.66 -15.85
C VAL A 43 3.72 7.07 -15.68
N SER A 44 4.91 7.37 -16.22
CA SER A 44 5.51 8.70 -16.16
C SER A 44 4.60 9.76 -16.78
N LEU A 45 4.08 9.51 -17.98
CA LEU A 45 3.18 10.41 -18.69
C LEU A 45 1.82 10.54 -18.00
N GLU A 46 1.22 9.43 -17.58
CA GLU A 46 -0.13 9.42 -17.00
C GLU A 46 -0.20 10.18 -15.66
N PHE A 47 0.85 10.11 -14.84
CA PHE A 47 0.85 10.72 -13.51
C PHE A 47 1.76 11.95 -13.38
N GLY A 48 2.53 12.30 -14.42
CA GLY A 48 3.49 13.41 -14.41
C GLY A 48 4.63 13.17 -13.41
N ILE A 49 5.16 11.96 -13.35
CA ILE A 49 6.22 11.54 -12.42
C ILE A 49 7.50 11.28 -13.21
N SER A 50 8.68 11.55 -12.62
CA SER A 50 9.95 11.24 -13.27
C SER A 50 10.08 9.74 -13.57
N ARG A 51 10.71 9.42 -14.70
CA ARG A 51 10.96 8.03 -15.10
C ARG A 51 11.77 7.27 -14.05
N ASP A 52 12.74 7.93 -13.43
CA ASP A 52 13.59 7.34 -12.40
C ASP A 52 12.80 6.92 -11.17
N THR A 53 11.77 7.68 -10.79
CA THR A 53 10.88 7.33 -9.68
C THR A 53 10.07 6.06 -9.99
N VAL A 54 9.61 5.91 -11.23
CA VAL A 54 8.89 4.70 -11.66
C VAL A 54 9.83 3.50 -11.76
N LEU A 55 11.05 3.70 -12.28
CA LEU A 55 12.09 2.68 -12.32
C LEU A 55 12.46 2.22 -10.91
N LEU A 56 12.65 3.16 -9.97
CA LEU A 56 12.92 2.84 -8.56
C LEU A 56 11.85 1.94 -7.97
N ALA A 57 10.56 2.25 -8.22
CA ALA A 57 9.44 1.42 -7.77
C ALA A 57 9.50 0.01 -8.37
N TYR A 58 9.76 -0.11 -9.68
CA TYR A 58 9.79 -1.40 -10.36
C TYR A 58 11.01 -2.23 -9.96
N ASP A 59 12.16 -1.60 -9.76
CA ASP A 59 13.35 -2.27 -9.25
C ASP A 59 13.15 -2.79 -7.82
N GLU A 60 12.45 -2.06 -6.97
CA GLU A 60 12.12 -2.53 -5.63
C GLU A 60 11.18 -3.74 -5.66
N LEU A 61 10.10 -3.69 -6.46
CA LEU A 61 9.21 -4.83 -6.69
C LEU A 61 9.96 -6.05 -7.25
N LYS A 62 10.93 -5.81 -8.15
CA LYS A 62 11.76 -6.86 -8.75
C LYS A 62 12.70 -7.47 -7.72
N LYS A 63 13.35 -6.66 -6.88
CA LYS A 63 14.21 -7.12 -5.77
C LYS A 63 13.43 -7.98 -4.79
N ARG A 64 12.18 -7.62 -4.49
CA ARG A 64 11.25 -8.42 -3.65
C ARG A 64 10.74 -9.70 -4.34
N GLY A 65 11.08 -9.92 -5.61
CA GLY A 65 10.61 -11.10 -6.36
C GLY A 65 9.13 -11.07 -6.76
N ILE A 66 8.47 -9.91 -6.65
CA ILE A 66 7.05 -9.72 -6.98
C ILE A 66 6.89 -9.61 -8.51
N ILE A 67 7.85 -8.97 -9.18
CA ILE A 67 7.84 -8.78 -10.63
C ILE A 67 9.16 -9.26 -11.25
N TYR A 68 9.16 -9.45 -12.56
CA TYR A 68 10.36 -9.70 -13.34
C TYR A 68 10.37 -8.85 -14.61
N ALA A 69 11.57 -8.59 -15.13
CA ALA A 69 11.75 -7.84 -16.36
C ALA A 69 12.12 -8.79 -17.50
N LEU A 70 11.48 -8.62 -18.66
CA LEU A 70 11.91 -9.20 -19.92
C LEU A 70 12.52 -8.10 -20.78
N LEU A 71 13.77 -8.27 -21.17
CA LEU A 71 14.52 -7.29 -21.96
C LEU A 71 13.74 -6.94 -23.24
N GLY A 72 13.56 -5.64 -23.48
CA GLY A 72 12.80 -5.12 -24.63
C GLY A 72 11.28 -5.33 -24.57
N LYS A 73 10.75 -6.13 -23.62
CA LYS A 73 9.32 -6.48 -23.55
C LYS A 73 8.58 -5.82 -22.38
N GLY A 74 9.28 -5.46 -21.31
CA GLY A 74 8.72 -4.76 -20.14
C GLY A 74 8.71 -5.61 -18.86
N TYR A 75 7.83 -5.26 -17.93
CA TYR A 75 7.74 -5.87 -16.61
C TYR A 75 6.47 -6.72 -16.47
N TYR A 76 6.58 -7.84 -15.77
CA TYR A 76 5.52 -8.83 -15.61
C TYR A 76 5.45 -9.32 -14.16
N VAL A 77 4.26 -9.67 -13.70
CA VAL A 77 4.06 -10.21 -12.34
C VAL A 77 4.69 -11.60 -12.24
N LYS A 78 5.59 -11.79 -11.26
CA LYS A 78 6.31 -13.04 -11.01
C LYS A 78 5.59 -13.93 -9.99
N SER A 79 5.17 -13.33 -8.87
CA SER A 79 4.56 -14.01 -7.74
C SER A 79 3.29 -13.30 -7.30
N GLU A 80 2.26 -14.09 -6.97
CA GLU A 80 1.07 -13.65 -6.22
C GLU A 80 1.24 -13.91 -4.72
N ASP A 81 2.09 -14.88 -4.36
CA ASP A 81 2.47 -15.19 -2.99
C ASP A 81 3.66 -14.33 -2.59
N PHE A 82 3.37 -13.14 -2.06
CA PHE A 82 4.35 -12.32 -1.36
C PHE A 82 3.76 -11.89 -0.02
N SER A 83 4.61 -11.86 1.01
CA SER A 83 4.26 -11.24 2.29
C SER A 83 4.14 -9.75 2.04
N PHE A 84 2.92 -9.25 1.96
CA PHE A 84 2.68 -7.85 2.27
C PHE A 84 3.20 -7.59 3.68
N GLU A 85 3.83 -6.45 3.93
CA GLU A 85 3.75 -5.87 5.27
C GLU A 85 2.61 -4.86 5.18
N GLN A 86 1.36 -5.33 5.25
CA GLN A 86 0.24 -4.39 5.32
C GLN A 86 0.30 -3.70 6.67
N ARG A 87 0.73 -2.43 6.68
CA ARG A 87 0.59 -1.60 7.86
C ARG A 87 -0.79 -0.97 7.86
N ILE A 88 -1.57 -1.25 8.89
CA ILE A 88 -2.92 -0.73 9.08
C ILE A 88 -2.89 0.24 10.25
N PHE A 89 -3.35 1.47 10.00
CA PHE A 89 -3.62 2.45 11.04
C PHE A 89 -5.04 2.21 11.54
N LEU A 90 -5.20 1.78 12.78
CA LEU A 90 -6.50 1.56 13.41
C LEU A 90 -6.74 2.62 14.47
N LEU A 91 -7.75 3.47 14.29
CA LEU A 91 -8.03 4.59 15.18
C LEU A 91 -9.34 4.40 15.93
N PHE A 92 -9.23 4.40 17.26
CA PHE A 92 -10.37 4.44 18.16
C PHE A 92 -10.50 5.80 18.84
N ASP A 93 -11.71 6.12 19.24
CA ASP A 93 -12.04 7.14 20.25
C ASP A 93 -11.43 6.77 21.60
N GLU A 94 -11.71 5.60 22.14
CA GLU A 94 -11.17 5.11 23.42
C GLU A 94 -11.14 3.58 23.43
N LEU A 95 -10.42 2.96 24.37
CA LEU A 95 -10.47 1.50 24.55
C LEU A 95 -11.57 1.12 25.55
N ASN A 96 -12.43 0.19 25.16
CA ASN A 96 -13.41 -0.46 26.04
C ASN A 96 -13.52 -1.95 25.68
N ALA A 97 -14.18 -2.73 26.54
CA ALA A 97 -14.28 -4.19 26.37
C ALA A 97 -14.83 -4.60 24.99
N PHE A 98 -15.83 -3.88 24.49
CA PHE A 98 -16.38 -4.14 23.16
C PHE A 98 -15.36 -3.93 22.03
N LYS A 99 -14.54 -2.88 22.11
CA LYS A 99 -13.49 -2.62 21.10
C LYS A 99 -12.31 -3.57 21.22
N GLU A 100 -12.04 -4.07 22.42
CA GLU A 100 -11.07 -5.14 22.63
C GLU A 100 -11.53 -6.43 21.94
N ASP A 101 -12.79 -6.82 22.12
CA ASP A 101 -13.38 -7.97 21.42
C ASP A 101 -13.36 -7.78 19.90
N LEU A 102 -13.73 -6.59 19.42
CA LEU A 102 -13.68 -6.24 18.00
C LEU A 102 -12.25 -6.32 17.46
N TYR A 103 -11.27 -5.79 18.18
CA TYR A 103 -9.86 -5.84 17.81
C TYR A 103 -9.36 -7.28 17.74
N ASN A 104 -9.67 -8.12 18.73
CA ASN A 104 -9.27 -9.52 18.77
C ASN A 104 -9.86 -10.29 17.57
N SER A 105 -11.17 -10.11 17.31
CA SER A 105 -11.83 -10.71 16.15
C SER A 105 -11.23 -10.24 14.82
N PHE A 106 -10.88 -8.95 14.74
CA PHE A 106 -10.22 -8.36 13.58
C PHE A 106 -8.81 -8.95 13.37
N MET A 107 -8.01 -9.08 14.43
CA MET A 107 -6.67 -9.69 14.40
C MET A 107 -6.70 -11.15 13.97
N GLU A 108 -7.70 -11.92 14.40
CA GLU A 108 -7.88 -13.31 13.97
C GLU A 108 -8.24 -13.44 12.48
N THR A 109 -8.97 -12.46 11.95
CA THR A 109 -9.42 -12.44 10.55
C THR A 109 -8.34 -11.95 9.59
N ILE A 110 -7.53 -10.97 10.03
CA ILE A 110 -6.45 -10.44 9.22
C ILE A 110 -5.32 -11.46 9.15
N ASN A 111 -5.12 -11.99 7.95
CA ASN A 111 -4.06 -12.95 7.60
C ASN A 111 -2.69 -12.47 8.15
N ARG A 112 -1.82 -13.39 8.61
CA ARG A 112 -0.58 -13.17 9.40
C ARG A 112 0.47 -12.19 8.83
N ASN A 113 0.20 -11.55 7.71
CA ASN A 113 1.10 -10.69 6.94
C ASN A 113 0.64 -9.21 7.02
N ALA A 114 0.05 -8.80 8.14
CA ALA A 114 -0.27 -7.39 8.39
C ALA A 114 0.18 -6.98 9.78
N GLN A 115 0.77 -5.79 9.87
CA GLN A 115 1.06 -5.10 11.12
C GLN A 115 -0.05 -4.07 11.35
N ILE A 116 -0.67 -4.11 12.53
CA ILE A 116 -1.70 -3.15 12.91
C ILE A 116 -1.13 -2.27 14.02
N ASP A 117 -1.08 -0.97 13.78
CA ASP A 117 -0.71 0.02 14.79
C ASP A 117 -1.99 0.73 15.26
N ILE A 118 -2.27 0.67 16.55
CA ILE A 118 -3.50 1.16 17.17
C ILE A 118 -3.27 2.54 17.77
N PHE A 119 -4.23 3.43 17.54
CA PHE A 119 -4.22 4.79 18.06
C PHE A 119 -5.54 5.12 18.76
N PHE A 120 -5.47 6.04 19.73
CA PHE A 120 -6.62 6.52 20.48
C PHE A 120 -6.65 8.05 20.49
N HIS A 121 -7.80 8.65 20.18
CA HIS A 121 -7.94 10.11 20.23
C HIS A 121 -8.67 10.62 21.47
N TYR A 122 -9.19 9.76 22.34
CA TYR A 122 -9.89 10.04 23.60
C TYR A 122 -10.95 11.15 23.48
N PHE A 123 -11.78 11.07 22.43
CA PHE A 123 -12.77 12.10 22.06
C PHE A 123 -12.19 13.52 21.87
N ASN A 124 -10.87 13.66 21.78
CA ASN A 124 -10.19 14.93 21.58
C ASN A 124 -9.97 15.19 20.07
N PRO A 125 -10.64 16.19 19.48
CA PRO A 125 -10.53 16.48 18.04
C PRO A 125 -9.12 16.91 17.61
N GLU A 126 -8.35 17.55 18.49
CA GLU A 126 -6.99 18.00 18.17
C GLU A 126 -6.02 16.82 18.15
N VAL A 127 -6.19 15.85 19.05
CA VAL A 127 -5.45 14.58 19.02
C VAL A 127 -5.78 13.81 17.75
N PHE A 128 -7.06 13.70 17.37
CA PHE A 128 -7.48 13.07 16.12
C PHE A 128 -6.78 13.69 14.90
N LYS A 129 -6.87 15.02 14.75
CA LYS A 129 -6.24 15.74 13.62
C LYS A 129 -4.74 15.50 13.57
N LYS A 130 -4.07 15.57 14.72
CA LYS A 130 -2.63 15.34 14.83
C LYS A 130 -2.26 13.92 14.40
N LEU A 131 -2.98 12.91 14.92
CA LEU A 131 -2.73 11.51 14.57
C LEU A 131 -2.89 11.24 13.07
N ILE A 132 -3.94 11.78 12.45
CA ILE A 132 -4.14 11.66 10.99
C ILE A 132 -3.03 12.37 10.23
N HIS A 133 -2.68 13.60 10.61
CA HIS A 133 -1.64 14.38 9.94
C HIS A 133 -0.27 13.69 9.99
N ASP A 134 0.15 13.28 11.18
CA ASP A 134 1.49 12.73 11.42
C ASP A 134 1.67 11.35 10.77
N ASN A 135 0.59 10.60 10.59
CA ASN A 135 0.61 9.26 10.01
C ASN A 135 0.19 9.21 8.54
N ASN A 136 -0.18 10.35 7.94
CA ASN A 136 -0.69 10.38 6.58
C ASN A 136 0.33 9.86 5.56
N GLY A 137 0.00 8.75 4.92
CA GLY A 137 0.86 8.07 3.95
C GLY A 137 1.79 7.00 4.53
N ASN A 138 1.88 6.84 5.85
CA ASN A 138 2.74 5.82 6.46
C ASN A 138 2.10 4.42 6.47
N TYR A 139 0.79 4.35 6.27
CA TYR A 139 -0.01 3.14 6.32
C TYR A 139 -0.67 2.83 4.98
N SER A 140 -0.83 1.53 4.75
CA SER A 140 -1.50 0.98 3.56
C SER A 140 -3.02 1.07 3.65
N LYS A 141 -3.58 1.07 4.87
CA LYS A 141 -5.00 1.27 5.16
C LYS A 141 -5.17 2.11 6.43
N TYR A 142 -6.26 2.88 6.48
CA TYR A 142 -6.70 3.65 7.63
C TYR A 142 -8.11 3.18 7.95
N ILE A 143 -8.33 2.72 9.18
CA ILE A 143 -9.60 2.19 9.70
C ILE A 143 -9.98 3.01 10.92
#